data_AF-Q0KH97-F1
#
_entry.id   AF-Q0KH97-F1
#
_cell.length_a   1.000
_cell.length_b   1.000
_cell.length_c   1.000
_cell.angle_alpha   90.00
_cell.angle_beta   90.00
_cell.angle_gamma   90.00
#
_symmetry.space_group_name_H-M   'P 1'
#
loop_
_entity.id
_entity.type
_entity.pdbx_description
1 polymer ?
#
loop_
_entity_poly.entity_id
_entity_poly.type
_entity_poly.pdbx_seq_one_letter_code
_entity_poly.pdbx_strand_id
1 'polypeptide(L)'
;MEGGDQSEEEPRERSQAGGMGTLWSQESTPEERLPVEGSRPWAVARRVLTAILILGLLLCFSVLLFYNFQNCGPRPCETSVCLDLRDHYLASGNTSVAPCTDFFSFACGRAKETNNSFQELATKNKNRLRRILVQNSWHPGSGEEKAFQFYNSCMDTLAIEAAGTGPLRQVIEELGGWRISGKWTSLNFNRTLRLLMSQYGHFPFFRAYLGPHPASPHTPVIQIDQPEFDVPLKQDQEQKIYAQIFREYLTYLNQLGTLLGGDPSKVQEHSSLSISITSRLFQFLRPLEQRRAQGKLFQMVTIDQLKEMAPAIDWLSCLQATFTPMSLSPSQSLVVHDVEYLKNMSQLVEEMLLKQDFLQSHMILGLVVTLSPALDSQFQEARRKLSQKLRELTEQPPMPARP
;
A
#
# COMPACT_ATOMS: atom_id res chain seq x y z
N MET A 1 -36.37 34.62 6.75
CA MET A 1 -36.13 33.69 7.86
C MET A 1 -34.63 33.73 8.13
N GLU A 2 -34.08 34.86 8.62
CA GLU A 2 -34.32 35.48 9.94
C GLU A 2 -33.81 34.54 11.04
N GLY A 3 -32.99 34.96 12.01
CA GLY A 3 -32.89 36.27 12.67
C GLY A 3 -33.19 36.04 14.18
N GLY A 4 -32.72 36.82 15.14
CA GLY A 4 -31.84 38.00 15.10
C GLY A 4 -31.39 38.35 16.52
N ASP A 5 -30.59 39.40 16.61
CA ASP A 5 -29.96 39.99 17.80
C ASP A 5 -30.88 40.21 19.04
N GLN A 6 -30.30 40.14 20.25
CA GLN A 6 -30.75 40.97 21.38
C GLN A 6 -29.73 41.02 22.53
N SER A 7 -29.05 42.15 22.68
CA SER A 7 -28.50 42.64 23.95
C SER A 7 -29.32 43.84 24.45
N GLU A 8 -29.54 43.97 25.75
CA GLU A 8 -30.20 45.14 26.33
C GLU A 8 -29.62 45.52 27.70
N GLU A 9 -29.73 46.80 28.07
CA GLU A 9 -29.01 47.46 29.18
C GLU A 9 -30.00 48.26 30.07
N GLU A 10 -29.46 49.06 31.02
CA GLU A 10 -30.13 50.14 31.77
C GLU A 10 -31.14 49.77 32.90
N PRO A 11 -31.55 50.72 33.77
CA PRO A 11 -31.07 52.10 33.95
C PRO A 11 -30.56 52.46 35.37
N ARG A 12 -30.17 53.74 35.53
CA ARG A 12 -29.75 54.41 36.79
C ARG A 12 -30.94 54.92 37.61
N GLU A 13 -30.69 55.33 38.86
CA GLU A 13 -31.23 56.62 39.35
C GLU A 13 -30.33 57.32 40.38
N ARG A 14 -30.74 58.50 40.88
CA ARG A 14 -29.84 59.57 41.38
C ARG A 14 -30.57 60.54 42.33
N SER A 15 -30.00 60.88 43.48
CA SER A 15 -30.53 61.90 44.41
C SER A 15 -29.44 62.83 44.98
N GLN A 16 -29.80 63.80 45.83
CA GLN A 16 -29.06 65.07 45.89
C GLN A 16 -29.11 65.83 47.23
N ALA A 17 -27.91 66.24 47.71
CA ALA A 17 -27.58 67.47 48.48
C ALA A 17 -28.30 67.90 49.80
N GLY A 18 -27.54 68.55 50.71
CA GLY A 18 -28.01 69.36 51.86
C GLY A 18 -27.62 68.80 53.25
N GLY A 19 -27.34 69.60 54.30
CA GLY A 19 -27.22 71.07 54.44
C GLY A 19 -27.03 71.52 55.91
N MET A 20 -26.55 72.76 56.16
CA MET A 20 -26.27 73.40 57.49
C MET A 20 -25.15 72.71 58.34
N GLY A 21 -24.40 73.37 59.25
CA GLY A 21 -24.30 74.77 59.73
C GLY A 21 -23.21 74.86 60.85
N THR A 22 -22.93 75.95 61.59
CA THR A 22 -23.36 77.37 61.50
C THR A 22 -22.57 78.29 62.47
N LEU A 23 -21.93 79.35 61.93
CA LEU A 23 -21.70 80.70 62.53
C LEU A 23 -20.68 80.95 63.68
N TRP A 24 -20.26 82.23 63.80
CA TRP A 24 -19.43 82.93 64.82
C TRP A 24 -17.89 82.69 64.79
N SER A 25 -17.02 83.68 65.07
CA SER A 25 -17.05 85.14 64.84
C SER A 25 -15.66 85.77 65.10
N GLN A 26 -15.39 86.94 64.47
CA GLN A 26 -14.54 88.08 64.89
C GLN A 26 -13.22 87.78 65.68
N GLU A 27 -12.00 87.86 65.12
CA GLU A 27 -11.27 89.01 64.52
C GLU A 27 -10.43 89.83 65.53
N SER A 28 -9.10 89.66 65.48
CA SER A 28 -8.10 90.67 65.86
C SER A 28 -6.72 90.38 65.22
N THR A 29 -6.15 91.38 64.56
CA THR A 29 -4.76 91.47 64.04
C THR A 29 -3.87 92.22 65.05
N PRO A 30 -2.53 92.43 64.85
CA PRO A 30 -1.63 92.09 63.75
C PRO A 30 -0.57 91.02 64.17
N GLU A 31 0.54 90.69 63.50
CA GLU A 31 1.54 91.50 62.76
C GLU A 31 2.38 90.64 61.79
N GLU A 32 3.15 91.28 60.90
CA GLU A 32 3.85 90.61 59.78
C GLU A 32 5.16 89.90 60.18
N ARG A 33 5.41 88.73 59.55
CA ARG A 33 6.71 88.44 58.92
C ARG A 33 6.67 87.30 57.89
N LEU A 34 7.48 87.44 56.84
CA LEU A 34 7.61 86.52 55.71
C LEU A 34 8.64 85.38 55.99
N PRO A 35 8.74 84.34 55.13
CA PRO A 35 8.97 82.97 55.58
C PRO A 35 10.44 82.48 55.49
N VAL A 36 10.70 81.30 56.07
CA VAL A 36 11.87 80.46 55.76
C VAL A 36 11.45 79.01 55.53
N GLU A 37 12.07 78.37 54.54
CA GLU A 37 11.77 77.03 54.02
C GLU A 37 12.34 75.89 54.90
N GLY A 38 11.66 74.74 55.02
CA GLY A 38 12.17 73.64 55.87
C GLY A 38 11.43 72.29 55.84
N SER A 39 11.59 71.48 54.78
CA SER A 39 11.35 70.00 54.83
C SER A 39 11.91 69.19 53.63
N ARG A 40 12.89 69.75 52.89
CA ARG A 40 13.32 69.23 51.57
C ARG A 40 13.98 67.84 51.52
N PRO A 41 14.74 67.33 52.53
CA PRO A 41 15.41 66.03 52.43
C PRO A 41 14.46 64.82 52.44
N TRP A 42 13.44 64.85 53.31
CA TRP A 42 12.60 63.68 53.61
C TRP A 42 11.75 63.24 52.41
N ALA A 43 11.27 64.20 51.61
CA ALA A 43 10.52 63.94 50.39
C ALA A 43 11.36 63.25 49.29
N VAL A 44 12.64 63.60 49.18
CA VAL A 44 13.57 62.96 48.22
C VAL A 44 13.92 61.55 48.67
N ALA A 45 14.28 61.38 49.95
CA ALA A 45 14.54 60.07 50.53
C ALA A 45 13.36 59.12 50.37
N ARG A 46 12.12 59.59 50.61
CA ARG A 46 10.90 58.78 50.43
C ARG A 46 10.67 58.38 48.98
N ARG A 47 10.92 59.29 48.01
CA ARG A 47 10.83 58.96 46.56
C ARG A 47 11.85 57.89 46.13
N VAL A 48 13.09 58.00 46.61
CA VAL A 48 14.15 57.00 46.34
C VAL A 48 13.78 55.64 46.96
N LEU A 49 13.30 55.61 48.20
CA LEU A 49 12.81 54.39 48.85
C LEU A 49 11.65 53.76 48.07
N THR A 50 10.66 54.54 47.62
CA THR A 50 9.57 54.00 46.79
C THR A 50 10.07 53.50 45.43
N ALA A 51 11.05 54.15 44.82
CA ALA A 51 11.62 53.69 43.54
C ALA A 51 12.40 52.36 43.70
N ILE A 52 13.17 52.22 44.79
CA ILE A 52 13.88 50.97 45.13
C ILE A 52 12.88 49.84 45.43
N LEU A 53 11.81 50.12 46.19
CA LEU A 53 10.75 49.15 46.46
C LEU A 53 10.02 48.72 45.18
N ILE A 54 9.68 49.65 44.28
CA ILE A 54 9.06 49.33 42.99
C ILE A 54 10.01 48.51 42.10
N LEU A 55 11.30 48.87 42.03
CA LEU A 55 12.29 48.13 41.26
C LEU A 55 12.50 46.71 41.82
N GLY A 56 12.55 46.57 43.14
CA GLY A 56 12.63 45.28 43.83
C GLY A 56 11.37 44.41 43.63
N LEU A 57 10.18 45.02 43.63
CA LEU A 57 8.93 44.33 43.31
C LEU A 57 8.88 43.90 41.84
N LEU A 58 9.34 44.73 40.90
CA LEU A 58 9.43 44.37 39.48
C LEU A 58 10.43 43.24 39.22
N LEU A 59 11.57 43.23 39.92
CA LEU A 59 12.55 42.14 39.88
C LEU A 59 12.00 40.85 40.51
N CYS A 60 11.31 40.95 41.65
CA CYS A 60 10.68 39.80 42.29
C CYS A 60 9.56 39.23 41.41
N PHE A 61 8.75 40.09 40.78
CA PHE A 61 7.69 39.69 39.85
C PHE A 61 8.24 39.08 38.56
N SER A 62 9.33 39.60 37.99
CA SER A 62 9.94 39.00 36.79
C SER A 62 10.60 37.66 37.09
N VAL A 63 11.24 37.48 38.26
CA VAL A 63 11.76 36.19 38.73
C VAL A 63 10.62 35.20 39.02
N LEU A 64 9.52 35.64 39.63
CA LEU A 64 8.34 34.81 39.86
C LEU A 64 7.67 34.40 38.55
N LEU A 65 7.54 35.31 37.58
CA LEU A 65 7.05 34.97 36.23
C LEU A 65 7.98 33.96 35.56
N PHE A 66 9.29 34.19 35.56
CA PHE A 66 10.26 33.27 34.96
C PHE A 66 10.20 31.88 35.60
N TYR A 67 10.13 31.80 36.93
CA TYR A 67 9.98 30.54 37.67
C TYR A 67 8.65 29.83 37.35
N ASN A 68 7.54 30.56 37.27
CA ASN A 68 6.26 29.97 36.87
C ASN A 68 6.29 29.50 35.40
N PHE A 69 6.80 30.31 34.46
CA PHE A 69 6.90 29.91 33.05
C PHE A 69 7.85 28.73 32.81
N GLN A 70 8.94 28.59 33.58
CA GLN A 70 9.80 27.40 33.50
C GLN A 70 9.15 26.13 34.09
N ASN A 71 8.28 26.25 35.09
CA ASN A 71 7.60 25.11 35.70
C ASN A 71 6.22 24.81 35.09
N CYS A 72 5.64 25.73 34.30
CA CYS A 72 4.40 25.55 33.55
C CYS A 72 4.62 24.73 32.25
N GLY A 73 5.00 23.47 32.41
CA GLY A 73 5.05 22.51 31.33
C GLY A 73 5.23 21.08 31.82
N PRO A 74 4.83 20.05 31.03
CA PRO A 74 5.24 18.69 31.30
C PRO A 74 6.78 18.62 31.23
N ARG A 75 7.41 17.96 32.21
CA ARG A 75 8.87 17.79 32.21
C ARG A 75 9.31 17.03 30.95
N PRO A 76 10.46 17.39 30.33
CA PRO A 76 11.03 16.62 29.23
C PRO A 76 11.16 15.14 29.58
N CYS A 77 10.88 14.26 28.62
CA CYS A 77 11.06 12.83 28.81
C CYS A 77 12.53 12.45 28.61
N GLU A 78 13.22 12.10 29.71
CA GLU A 78 14.65 11.75 29.71
C GLU A 78 14.90 10.22 29.65
N THR A 79 13.86 9.41 29.43
CA THR A 79 14.04 7.96 29.22
C THR A 79 14.80 7.68 27.92
N SER A 80 15.57 6.59 27.87
CA SER A 80 16.29 6.18 26.65
C SER A 80 15.40 6.16 25.41
N VAL A 81 14.20 5.58 25.52
CA VAL A 81 13.21 5.53 24.42
C VAL A 81 12.85 6.92 23.89
N CYS A 82 12.73 7.92 24.77
CA CYS A 82 12.45 9.30 24.37
C CYS A 82 13.66 10.00 23.74
N LEU A 83 14.87 9.70 24.20
CA LEU A 83 16.11 10.20 23.62
C LEU A 83 16.36 9.60 22.23
N ASP A 84 16.25 8.27 22.10
CA ASP A 84 16.36 7.53 20.83
C ASP A 84 15.33 8.04 19.80
N LEU A 85 14.08 8.27 20.23
CA LEU A 85 13.01 8.77 19.37
C LEU A 85 13.26 10.22 18.93
N ARG A 86 13.69 11.09 19.85
CA ARG A 86 14.09 12.48 19.54
C ARG A 86 15.21 12.50 18.50
N ASP A 87 16.24 11.69 18.72
CA ASP A 87 17.44 11.69 17.87
C ASP A 87 17.14 11.09 16.49
N HIS A 88 16.20 10.14 16.40
CA HIS A 88 15.65 9.67 15.13
C HIS A 88 14.91 10.77 14.35
N TYR A 89 14.02 11.53 15.00
CA TYR A 89 13.32 12.66 14.36
C TYR A 89 14.28 13.79 13.91
N LEU A 90 15.29 14.11 14.73
CA LEU A 90 16.30 15.12 14.38
C LEU A 90 17.20 14.67 13.22
N ALA A 91 17.39 13.36 13.04
CA ALA A 91 18.11 12.78 11.91
C ALA A 91 17.28 12.71 10.61
N SER A 92 15.96 12.54 10.69
CA SER A 92 15.07 12.51 9.50
C SER A 92 14.67 13.90 9.02
N GLY A 93 14.50 14.86 9.92
CA GLY A 93 13.93 16.17 9.63
C GLY A 93 14.88 17.18 9.00
N ASN A 94 14.34 18.06 8.17
CA ASN A 94 15.04 19.23 7.63
C ASN A 94 14.44 20.54 8.16
N THR A 95 14.94 21.00 9.30
CA THR A 95 14.54 22.26 9.96
C THR A 95 14.76 23.53 9.14
N SER A 96 15.41 23.45 7.98
CA SER A 96 15.57 24.56 7.03
C SER A 96 14.32 24.79 6.15
N VAL A 97 13.35 23.88 6.19
CA VAL A 97 12.06 24.00 5.49
C VAL A 97 10.97 24.35 6.49
N ALA A 98 10.02 25.22 6.13
CA ALA A 98 8.92 25.55 7.02
C ALA A 98 7.86 24.41 7.02
N PRO A 99 7.40 23.94 8.19
CA PRO A 99 6.43 22.85 8.29
C PRO A 99 5.08 23.18 7.62
N CYS A 100 4.72 24.46 7.54
CA CYS A 100 3.49 24.94 6.93
C CYS A 100 3.59 25.10 5.40
N THR A 101 4.77 24.97 4.79
CA THR A 101 4.95 25.05 3.32
C THR A 101 5.20 23.68 2.71
N ASP A 102 6.04 22.87 3.36
CA ASP A 102 6.26 21.47 3.00
C ASP A 102 6.59 20.65 4.26
N PHE A 103 5.55 20.02 4.82
CA PHE A 103 5.68 19.18 6.01
C PHE A 103 6.46 17.89 5.73
N PHE A 104 6.46 17.39 4.48
CA PHE A 104 7.21 16.18 4.13
C PHE A 104 8.71 16.46 4.14
N SER A 105 9.17 17.52 3.46
CA SER A 105 10.59 17.90 3.53
C SER A 105 11.00 18.35 4.93
N PHE A 106 10.12 19.00 5.70
CA PHE A 106 10.40 19.32 7.10
C PHE A 106 10.62 18.06 7.97
N ALA A 107 9.78 17.03 7.86
CA ALA A 107 9.85 15.83 8.70
C ALA A 107 10.80 14.73 8.19
N CYS A 108 10.99 14.65 6.87
CA CYS A 108 11.67 13.55 6.17
C CYS A 108 12.81 14.00 5.24
N GLY A 109 13.05 15.30 5.03
CA GLY A 109 14.01 15.83 4.04
C GLY A 109 15.50 15.61 4.35
N ARG A 110 15.85 14.84 5.39
CA ARG A 110 17.18 14.27 5.64
C ARG A 110 17.16 12.75 5.85
N ALA A 111 15.99 12.12 5.81
CA ALA A 111 15.90 10.67 5.74
C ALA A 111 16.58 10.19 4.44
N LYS A 112 17.28 9.05 4.50
CA LYS A 112 17.93 8.49 3.31
C LYS A 112 16.85 8.01 2.34
N GLU A 113 16.74 8.71 1.21
CA GLU A 113 15.72 8.51 0.16
C GLU A 113 15.57 7.06 -0.32
N THR A 114 16.61 6.23 -0.13
CA THR A 114 16.67 4.83 -0.54
C THR A 114 15.84 3.85 0.30
N ASN A 115 15.43 4.20 1.52
CA ASN A 115 14.65 3.33 2.42
C ASN A 115 13.42 4.06 2.97
N ASN A 116 12.22 3.61 2.61
CA ASN A 116 11.03 3.99 3.38
C ASN A 116 10.91 3.14 4.67
N SER A 117 10.21 3.67 5.68
CA SER A 117 10.09 3.03 7.01
C SER A 117 9.45 1.63 6.95
N PHE A 118 8.55 1.38 6.00
CA PHE A 118 7.94 0.06 5.78
C PHE A 118 8.97 -0.96 5.23
N GLN A 119 9.86 -0.56 4.31
CA GLN A 119 10.95 -1.39 3.82
C GLN A 119 11.96 -1.73 4.92
N GLU A 120 12.29 -0.76 5.79
CA GLU A 120 13.13 -1.03 6.96
C GLU A 120 12.48 -2.05 7.91
N LEU A 121 11.21 -1.85 8.25
CA LEU A 121 10.47 -2.74 9.15
C LEU A 121 10.32 -4.15 8.53
N ALA A 122 9.99 -4.24 7.24
CA ALA A 122 9.95 -5.50 6.51
C ALA A 122 11.31 -6.21 6.50
N THR A 123 12.42 -5.48 6.34
CA THR A 123 13.78 -6.03 6.39
C THR A 123 14.16 -6.51 7.79
N LYS A 124 13.87 -5.70 8.83
CA LYS A 124 14.06 -6.05 10.25
C LYS A 124 13.26 -7.32 10.60
N ASN A 125 12.01 -7.41 10.16
CA ASN A 125 11.15 -8.59 10.34
C ASN A 125 11.66 -9.81 9.56
N LYS A 126 12.06 -9.67 8.29
CA LYS A 126 12.64 -10.75 7.48
C LYS A 126 13.92 -11.31 8.11
N ASN A 127 14.77 -10.45 8.67
CA ASN A 127 15.99 -10.87 9.39
C ASN A 127 15.70 -11.50 10.76
N ARG A 128 14.55 -11.21 11.38
CA ARG A 128 14.07 -11.95 12.56
C ARG A 128 13.52 -13.32 12.17
N LEU A 129 12.70 -13.40 11.12
CA LEU A 129 12.17 -14.66 10.57
C LEU A 129 13.29 -15.60 10.12
N ARG A 130 14.31 -15.11 9.39
CA ARG A 130 15.48 -15.92 9.00
C ARG A 130 16.22 -16.52 10.19
N ARG A 131 16.32 -15.81 11.32
CA ARG A 131 16.97 -16.34 12.54
C ARG A 131 16.12 -17.40 13.25
N ILE A 132 14.80 -17.30 13.18
CA ILE A 132 13.89 -18.33 13.69
C ILE A 132 13.98 -19.57 12.80
N LEU A 133 13.89 -19.39 11.47
CA LEU A 133 13.87 -20.46 10.47
C LEU A 133 15.18 -21.25 10.32
N VAL A 134 16.26 -20.83 10.99
CA VAL A 134 17.59 -21.49 11.01
C VAL A 134 17.90 -22.15 12.37
N GLN A 135 17.01 -22.04 13.35
CA GLN A 135 17.03 -22.92 14.53
C GLN A 135 16.67 -24.36 14.12
N ASN A 136 16.82 -25.36 15.00
CA ASN A 136 16.53 -26.78 14.71
C ASN A 136 15.86 -27.47 15.91
N SER A 137 14.72 -26.93 16.37
CA SER A 137 14.01 -27.40 17.55
C SER A 137 12.49 -27.23 17.41
N TRP A 138 11.78 -28.32 17.10
CA TRP A 138 10.34 -28.36 16.89
C TRP A 138 9.76 -29.76 17.17
N HIS A 139 8.44 -29.84 17.26
CA HIS A 139 7.72 -31.09 17.43
C HIS A 139 7.40 -31.73 16.06
N PRO A 140 7.63 -33.04 15.86
CA PRO A 140 7.25 -33.72 14.63
C PRO A 140 5.75 -33.63 14.34
N GLY A 141 5.39 -33.46 13.06
CA GLY A 141 4.02 -33.30 12.56
C GLY A 141 3.44 -31.89 12.69
N SER A 142 4.16 -30.93 13.27
CA SER A 142 3.63 -29.60 13.56
C SER A 142 3.53 -28.67 12.35
N GLY A 143 2.82 -27.55 12.49
CA GLY A 143 2.76 -26.52 11.44
C GLY A 143 4.10 -25.80 11.25
N GLU A 144 4.85 -25.64 12.33
CA GLU A 144 6.20 -25.08 12.35
C GLU A 144 7.18 -25.99 11.62
N GLU A 145 7.17 -27.32 11.88
CA GLU A 145 8.03 -28.27 11.15
C GLU A 145 7.91 -28.09 9.62
N LYS A 146 6.68 -27.99 9.11
CA LYS A 146 6.43 -27.78 7.68
C LYS A 146 6.99 -26.45 7.17
N ALA A 147 6.91 -25.39 7.97
CA ALA A 147 7.49 -24.09 7.64
C ALA A 147 9.03 -24.11 7.61
N PHE A 148 9.66 -24.85 8.52
CA PHE A 148 11.12 -25.04 8.54
C PHE A 148 11.59 -25.92 7.37
N GLN A 149 10.89 -27.03 7.08
CA GLN A 149 11.16 -27.88 5.92
C GLN A 149 11.04 -27.10 4.61
N PHE A 150 9.98 -26.32 4.44
CA PHE A 150 9.77 -25.46 3.26
C PHE A 150 10.82 -24.35 3.12
N TYR A 151 11.26 -23.76 4.24
CA TYR A 151 12.39 -22.82 4.23
C TYR A 151 13.68 -23.50 3.78
N ASN A 152 14.00 -24.67 4.32
CA ASN A 152 15.22 -25.40 4.00
C ASN A 152 15.23 -25.87 2.52
N SER A 153 14.12 -26.36 1.98
CA SER A 153 14.02 -26.70 0.54
C SER A 153 14.14 -25.49 -0.38
N CYS A 154 13.80 -24.28 0.09
CA CYS A 154 14.00 -23.02 -0.65
C CYS A 154 15.44 -22.49 -0.53
N MET A 155 16.19 -22.90 0.49
CA MET A 155 17.58 -22.50 0.72
C MET A 155 18.62 -23.48 0.15
N ASP A 156 18.25 -24.73 -0.11
CA ASP A 156 19.12 -25.71 -0.79
C ASP A 156 19.19 -25.43 -2.30
N THR A 157 19.94 -24.40 -2.66
CA THR A 157 20.17 -24.03 -4.06
C THR A 157 20.94 -25.12 -4.81
N LEU A 158 21.73 -25.97 -4.15
CA LEU A 158 22.44 -27.06 -4.81
C LEU A 158 21.47 -28.13 -5.32
N ALA A 159 20.45 -28.49 -4.53
CA ALA A 159 19.37 -29.36 -4.97
C ALA A 159 18.54 -28.73 -6.12
N ILE A 160 18.29 -27.42 -6.06
CA ILE A 160 17.54 -26.69 -7.11
C ILE A 160 18.31 -26.67 -8.43
N GLU A 161 19.60 -26.28 -8.44
CA GLU A 161 20.43 -26.30 -9.66
C GLU A 161 20.60 -27.73 -10.22
N ALA A 162 20.71 -28.74 -9.35
CA ALA A 162 20.82 -30.14 -9.76
C ALA A 162 19.53 -30.71 -10.38
N ALA A 163 18.35 -30.21 -9.96
CA ALA A 163 17.06 -30.58 -10.54
C ALA A 163 16.77 -29.84 -11.86
N GLY A 164 17.19 -28.57 -11.94
CA GLY A 164 17.07 -27.73 -13.14
C GLY A 164 15.65 -27.69 -13.71
N THR A 165 15.54 -27.93 -15.03
CA THR A 165 14.24 -27.98 -15.74
C THR A 165 13.44 -29.26 -15.51
N GLY A 166 13.97 -30.27 -14.80
CA GLY A 166 13.34 -31.58 -14.64
C GLY A 166 11.92 -31.53 -14.09
N PRO A 167 11.69 -30.95 -12.89
CA PRO A 167 10.36 -30.88 -12.27
C PRO A 167 9.34 -30.11 -13.13
N LEU A 168 9.74 -29.00 -13.76
CA LEU A 168 8.85 -28.23 -14.62
C LEU A 168 8.52 -28.99 -15.93
N ARG A 169 9.46 -29.75 -16.49
CA ARG A 169 9.19 -30.59 -17.66
C ARG A 169 8.17 -31.68 -17.36
N GLN A 170 8.25 -32.35 -16.21
CA GLN A 170 7.23 -33.30 -15.77
C GLN A 170 5.84 -32.63 -15.68
N VAL A 171 5.75 -31.46 -15.04
CA VAL A 171 4.50 -30.67 -14.95
C VAL A 171 3.94 -30.33 -16.34
N ILE A 172 4.80 -29.94 -17.29
CA ILE A 172 4.39 -29.65 -18.67
C ILE A 172 3.88 -30.92 -19.39
N GLU A 173 4.49 -32.09 -19.15
CA GLU A 173 4.06 -33.37 -19.72
C GLU A 173 2.72 -33.85 -19.12
N GLU A 174 2.52 -33.71 -17.80
CA GLU A 174 1.24 -33.99 -17.13
C GLU A 174 0.09 -33.10 -17.66
N LEU A 175 0.43 -31.87 -18.09
CA LEU A 175 -0.47 -30.93 -18.76
C LEU A 175 -0.60 -31.15 -20.29
N GLY A 176 -0.04 -32.25 -20.83
CA GLY A 176 -0.20 -32.67 -22.23
C GLY A 176 0.93 -32.26 -23.18
N GLY A 177 1.98 -31.63 -22.66
CA GLY A 177 3.08 -31.09 -23.44
C GLY A 177 2.71 -29.84 -24.24
N TRP A 178 3.60 -29.45 -25.16
CA TRP A 178 3.46 -28.30 -26.05
C TRP A 178 4.33 -28.47 -27.30
N ARG A 179 4.07 -27.71 -28.37
CA ARG A 179 4.81 -27.87 -29.64
C ARG A 179 6.21 -27.24 -29.66
N ILE A 180 6.56 -26.51 -28.61
CA ILE A 180 7.80 -25.71 -28.53
C ILE A 180 9.03 -26.61 -28.33
N SER A 181 9.04 -27.47 -27.30
CA SER A 181 10.23 -28.25 -26.89
C SER A 181 10.02 -29.77 -26.78
N GLY A 182 8.90 -30.33 -27.24
CA GLY A 182 8.64 -31.76 -27.10
C GLY A 182 7.51 -32.31 -27.96
N LYS A 183 7.05 -33.52 -27.60
CA LYS A 183 5.84 -34.11 -28.18
C LYS A 183 4.62 -33.44 -27.55
N TRP A 184 3.73 -32.93 -28.39
CA TRP A 184 2.43 -32.42 -27.94
C TRP A 184 1.35 -33.46 -28.24
N THR A 185 0.73 -33.98 -27.18
CA THR A 185 -0.59 -34.62 -27.30
C THR A 185 -1.64 -33.53 -27.16
N SER A 186 -2.53 -33.36 -28.15
CA SER A 186 -3.66 -32.44 -27.97
C SER A 186 -4.58 -32.97 -26.88
N LEU A 187 -4.46 -32.40 -25.69
CA LEU A 187 -5.46 -32.55 -24.63
C LEU A 187 -6.61 -31.59 -24.89
N ASN A 188 -7.79 -31.98 -24.42
CA ASN A 188 -8.93 -31.08 -24.35
C ASN A 188 -8.55 -29.83 -23.53
N PHE A 189 -8.69 -28.64 -24.12
CA PHE A 189 -8.41 -27.34 -23.51
C PHE A 189 -8.95 -27.21 -22.07
N ASN A 190 -10.19 -27.61 -21.83
CA ASN A 190 -10.82 -27.52 -20.51
C ASN A 190 -10.18 -28.49 -19.50
N ARG A 191 -9.56 -29.60 -19.93
CA ARG A 191 -8.76 -30.47 -19.04
C ARG A 191 -7.48 -29.75 -18.60
N THR A 192 -6.75 -29.11 -19.51
CA THR A 192 -5.51 -28.36 -19.16
C THR A 192 -5.84 -27.18 -18.26
N LEU A 193 -6.83 -26.37 -18.62
CA LEU A 193 -7.28 -25.21 -17.82
C LEU A 193 -7.69 -25.62 -16.40
N ARG A 194 -8.50 -26.67 -16.26
CA ARG A 194 -8.93 -27.20 -14.96
C ARG A 194 -7.77 -27.68 -14.09
N LEU A 195 -6.75 -28.31 -14.68
CA LEU A 195 -5.54 -28.72 -13.95
C LEU A 195 -4.71 -27.51 -13.50
N LEU A 196 -4.54 -26.50 -14.37
CA LEU A 196 -3.84 -25.25 -14.04
C LEU A 196 -4.48 -24.52 -12.86
N MET A 197 -5.80 -24.37 -12.87
CA MET A 197 -6.54 -23.70 -11.79
C MET A 197 -6.50 -24.50 -10.48
N SER A 198 -6.70 -25.83 -10.53
CA SER A 198 -6.88 -26.66 -9.32
C SER A 198 -5.59 -27.17 -8.68
N GLN A 199 -4.53 -27.45 -9.46
CA GLN A 199 -3.26 -27.98 -8.93
C GLN A 199 -2.18 -26.91 -8.78
N TYR A 200 -2.17 -25.92 -9.66
CA TYR A 200 -1.10 -24.92 -9.75
C TYR A 200 -1.54 -23.50 -9.40
N GLY A 201 -2.84 -23.27 -9.13
CA GLY A 201 -3.39 -21.95 -8.83
C GLY A 201 -3.22 -20.93 -9.96
N HIS A 202 -3.05 -21.38 -11.21
CA HIS A 202 -2.79 -20.52 -12.36
C HIS A 202 -4.08 -20.27 -13.16
N PHE A 203 -4.34 -18.99 -13.44
CA PHE A 203 -5.63 -18.48 -13.92
C PHE A 203 -5.47 -17.65 -15.21
N PRO A 204 -5.24 -18.28 -16.38
CA PRO A 204 -4.81 -17.56 -17.60
C PRO A 204 -5.88 -16.69 -18.26
N PHE A 205 -7.17 -16.99 -18.08
CA PHE A 205 -8.28 -16.29 -18.77
C PHE A 205 -9.27 -15.58 -17.83
N PHE A 206 -9.38 -16.02 -16.58
CA PHE A 206 -10.23 -15.44 -15.54
C PHE A 206 -9.76 -15.98 -14.18
N ARG A 207 -9.91 -15.20 -13.12
CA ARG A 207 -9.70 -15.67 -11.73
C ARG A 207 -10.99 -16.24 -11.19
N ALA A 208 -10.89 -17.29 -10.38
CA ALA A 208 -11.97 -17.75 -9.52
C ALA A 208 -11.44 -17.84 -8.08
N TYR A 209 -12.07 -17.13 -7.14
CA TYR A 209 -11.66 -17.10 -5.73
C TYR A 209 -12.87 -17.03 -4.79
N LEU A 210 -12.68 -17.36 -3.51
CA LEU A 210 -13.70 -17.10 -2.49
C LEU A 210 -13.51 -15.70 -1.92
N GLY A 211 -14.59 -14.90 -1.92
CA GLY A 211 -14.61 -13.55 -1.36
C GLY A 211 -15.91 -13.26 -0.58
N PRO A 212 -15.99 -12.13 0.14
CA PRO A 212 -17.16 -11.77 0.92
C PRO A 212 -18.36 -11.47 0.02
N HIS A 213 -19.53 -12.02 0.32
CA HIS A 213 -20.74 -11.77 -0.46
C HIS A 213 -21.16 -10.29 -0.37
N PRO A 214 -21.42 -9.58 -1.49
CA PRO A 214 -21.61 -8.13 -1.49
C PRO A 214 -22.72 -7.61 -0.57
N ALA A 215 -23.78 -8.40 -0.35
CA ALA A 215 -24.88 -8.07 0.57
C ALA A 215 -24.78 -8.77 1.94
N SER A 216 -23.76 -9.60 2.19
CA SER A 216 -23.53 -10.29 3.47
C SER A 216 -22.04 -10.60 3.64
N PRO A 217 -21.22 -9.65 4.12
CA PRO A 217 -19.76 -9.80 4.12
C PRO A 217 -19.20 -10.98 4.93
N HIS A 218 -19.99 -11.57 5.83
CA HIS A 218 -19.63 -12.75 6.61
C HIS A 218 -19.87 -14.07 5.86
N THR A 219 -20.59 -14.05 4.73
CA THR A 219 -20.85 -15.23 3.90
C THR A 219 -19.85 -15.28 2.75
N PRO A 220 -19.01 -16.33 2.62
CA PRO A 220 -18.15 -16.49 1.45
C PRO A 220 -18.97 -16.87 0.21
N VAL A 221 -18.57 -16.35 -0.94
CA VAL A 221 -19.14 -16.68 -2.25
C VAL A 221 -18.02 -16.78 -3.28
N ILE A 222 -18.21 -17.61 -4.31
CA ILE A 222 -17.27 -17.67 -5.45
C ILE A 222 -17.40 -16.38 -6.26
N GLN A 223 -16.26 -15.73 -6.51
CA GLN A 223 -16.13 -14.51 -7.28
C GLN A 223 -15.28 -14.78 -8.52
N ILE A 224 -15.78 -14.34 -9.68
CA ILE A 224 -15.14 -14.44 -10.98
C ILE A 224 -14.75 -13.03 -11.44
N ASP A 225 -13.47 -12.83 -11.77
CA ASP A 225 -12.94 -11.55 -12.25
C ASP A 225 -11.89 -11.78 -13.36
N GLN A 226 -11.40 -10.68 -13.94
CA GLN A 226 -10.26 -10.65 -14.85
C GLN A 226 -9.01 -11.41 -14.32
N PRO A 227 -8.16 -11.97 -15.20
CA PRO A 227 -6.91 -12.62 -14.83
C PRO A 227 -5.92 -11.64 -14.17
N GLU A 228 -4.94 -12.17 -13.45
CA GLU A 228 -3.75 -11.40 -13.07
C GLU A 228 -2.83 -11.26 -14.28
N PHE A 229 -2.30 -10.05 -14.47
CA PHE A 229 -1.36 -9.73 -15.55
C PHE A 229 0.03 -9.47 -14.95
N ASP A 230 1.05 -10.22 -15.40
CA ASP A 230 2.46 -10.04 -14.99
C ASP A 230 3.01 -8.62 -15.22
N VAL A 231 2.39 -7.88 -16.14
CA VAL A 231 2.79 -6.54 -16.54
C VAL A 231 1.85 -5.53 -15.87
N PRO A 232 2.36 -4.59 -15.06
CA PRO A 232 1.54 -3.54 -14.46
C PRO A 232 1.18 -2.50 -15.52
N LEU A 233 -0.12 -2.25 -15.71
CA LEU A 233 -0.61 -1.38 -16.79
C LEU A 233 -1.45 -0.21 -16.23
N LYS A 234 -0.87 0.99 -16.28
CA LYS A 234 -1.59 2.26 -16.16
C LYS A 234 -2.03 2.70 -17.56
N GLN A 235 -3.31 3.03 -17.75
CA GLN A 235 -3.82 3.50 -19.04
C GLN A 235 -3.25 4.88 -19.44
N ASP A 236 -2.76 5.66 -18.48
CA ASP A 236 -2.22 7.02 -18.69
C ASP A 236 -0.74 7.07 -19.12
N GLN A 237 -0.04 5.94 -19.26
CA GLN A 237 1.35 5.94 -19.73
C GLN A 237 1.44 6.09 -21.26
N GLU A 238 2.50 6.77 -21.73
CA GLU A 238 2.75 6.90 -23.17
C GLU A 238 2.78 5.54 -23.87
N GLN A 239 2.09 5.45 -25.00
CA GLN A 239 1.98 4.25 -25.84
C GLN A 239 3.35 3.66 -26.25
N LYS A 240 4.41 4.49 -26.25
CA LYS A 240 5.81 4.07 -26.46
C LYS A 240 6.36 3.20 -25.33
N ILE A 241 6.08 3.56 -24.07
CA ILE A 241 6.53 2.83 -22.87
C ILE A 241 5.87 1.45 -22.85
N TYR A 242 4.56 1.39 -23.11
CA TYR A 242 3.82 0.14 -23.30
C TYR A 242 4.47 -0.75 -24.37
N ALA A 243 4.80 -0.20 -25.54
CA ALA A 243 5.46 -0.93 -26.62
C ALA A 243 6.89 -1.42 -26.27
N GLN A 244 7.60 -0.74 -25.37
CA GLN A 244 8.90 -1.21 -24.85
C GLN A 244 8.72 -2.32 -23.83
N ILE A 245 7.83 -2.14 -22.85
CA ILE A 245 7.47 -3.13 -21.82
C ILE A 245 7.09 -4.49 -22.45
N PHE A 246 6.28 -4.48 -23.52
CA PHE A 246 5.89 -5.70 -24.21
C PHE A 246 7.03 -6.37 -25.01
N ARG A 247 8.05 -5.63 -25.44
CA ARG A 247 9.25 -6.21 -26.08
C ARG A 247 10.16 -6.89 -25.05
N GLU A 248 10.33 -6.28 -23.88
CA GLU A 248 11.06 -6.89 -22.76
C GLU A 248 10.33 -8.15 -22.27
N TYR A 249 9.01 -8.12 -22.18
CA TYR A 249 8.21 -9.29 -21.78
C TYR A 249 8.25 -10.42 -22.82
N LEU A 250 8.17 -10.10 -24.12
CA LEU A 250 8.36 -11.08 -25.19
C LEU A 250 9.78 -11.70 -25.17
N THR A 251 10.81 -10.89 -24.91
CA THR A 251 12.20 -11.35 -24.76
C THR A 251 12.35 -12.32 -23.57
N TYR A 252 11.65 -12.04 -22.47
CA TYR A 252 11.60 -12.93 -21.30
C TYR A 252 10.88 -14.26 -21.61
N LEU A 253 9.71 -14.23 -22.25
CA LEU A 253 9.01 -15.45 -22.70
C LEU A 253 9.88 -16.29 -23.65
N ASN A 254 10.60 -15.63 -24.56
CA ASN A 254 11.55 -16.30 -25.45
C ASN A 254 12.69 -16.98 -24.68
N GLN A 255 13.25 -16.32 -23.67
CA GLN A 255 14.31 -16.91 -22.83
C GLN A 255 13.78 -18.16 -22.09
N LEU A 256 12.58 -18.09 -21.51
CA LEU A 256 11.93 -19.22 -20.83
C LEU A 256 11.70 -20.42 -21.77
N GLY A 257 11.13 -20.17 -22.96
CA GLY A 257 10.90 -21.22 -23.96
C GLY A 257 12.20 -21.88 -24.44
N THR A 258 13.27 -21.10 -24.58
CA THR A 258 14.60 -21.59 -24.97
C THR A 258 15.24 -22.43 -23.85
N LEU A 259 15.17 -21.98 -22.58
CA LEU A 259 15.68 -22.74 -21.42
C LEU A 259 14.99 -24.11 -21.27
N LEU A 260 13.71 -24.21 -21.64
CA LEU A 260 12.97 -25.48 -21.68
C LEU A 260 13.33 -26.40 -22.86
N GLY A 261 14.30 -26.03 -23.69
CA GLY A 261 14.76 -26.77 -24.86
C GLY A 261 13.94 -26.50 -26.13
N GLY A 262 13.27 -25.35 -26.21
CA GLY A 262 12.47 -24.96 -27.36
C GLY A 262 13.30 -24.54 -28.57
N ASP A 263 12.82 -24.85 -29.77
CA ASP A 263 13.37 -24.29 -31.00
C ASP A 263 13.16 -22.76 -31.02
N PRO A 264 14.21 -21.92 -31.19
CA PRO A 264 14.09 -20.46 -31.10
C PRO A 264 13.05 -19.84 -32.05
N SER A 265 12.81 -20.41 -33.24
CA SER A 265 11.81 -19.87 -34.18
C SER A 265 10.39 -20.15 -33.71
N LYS A 266 10.10 -21.37 -33.24
CA LYS A 266 8.82 -21.74 -32.63
C LYS A 266 8.58 -21.01 -31.31
N VAL A 267 9.63 -20.88 -30.49
CA VAL A 267 9.60 -20.11 -29.24
C VAL A 267 9.15 -18.68 -29.52
N GLN A 268 9.75 -18.02 -30.52
CA GLN A 268 9.38 -16.67 -30.94
C GLN A 268 7.92 -16.61 -31.43
N GLU A 269 7.50 -17.53 -32.31
CA GLU A 269 6.14 -17.58 -32.86
C GLU A 269 5.08 -17.75 -31.75
N HIS A 270 5.20 -18.80 -30.93
CA HIS A 270 4.25 -19.09 -29.86
C HIS A 270 4.24 -18.00 -28.77
N SER A 271 5.40 -17.43 -28.42
CA SER A 271 5.46 -16.32 -27.45
C SER A 271 4.80 -15.05 -28.01
N SER A 272 4.96 -14.76 -29.30
CA SER A 272 4.35 -13.59 -29.95
C SER A 272 2.83 -13.71 -30.00
N LEU A 273 2.27 -14.90 -30.25
CA LEU A 273 0.83 -15.12 -30.21
C LEU A 273 0.30 -15.17 -28.75
N SER A 274 1.08 -15.68 -27.79
CA SER A 274 0.75 -15.56 -26.36
C SER A 274 0.60 -14.10 -25.93
N ILE A 275 1.54 -13.22 -26.34
CA ILE A 275 1.46 -11.77 -26.13
C ILE A 275 0.20 -11.17 -26.78
N SER A 276 -0.18 -11.62 -27.97
CA SER A 276 -1.39 -11.15 -28.67
C SER A 276 -2.68 -11.54 -27.94
N ILE A 277 -2.77 -12.77 -27.41
CA ILE A 277 -3.89 -13.21 -26.56
C ILE A 277 -3.99 -12.32 -25.32
N THR A 278 -2.89 -12.16 -24.57
CA THR A 278 -2.84 -11.28 -23.39
C THR A 278 -3.23 -9.84 -23.72
N SER A 279 -2.83 -9.33 -24.89
CA SER A 279 -3.16 -7.98 -25.34
C SER A 279 -4.66 -7.82 -25.66
N ARG A 280 -5.30 -8.82 -26.28
CA ARG A 280 -6.75 -8.82 -26.52
C ARG A 280 -7.54 -8.95 -25.22
N LEU A 281 -7.13 -9.83 -24.30
CA LEU A 281 -7.71 -9.92 -22.97
C LEU A 281 -7.60 -8.58 -22.23
N PHE A 282 -6.46 -7.88 -22.31
CA PHE A 282 -6.30 -6.56 -21.70
C PHE A 282 -7.23 -5.49 -22.32
N GLN A 283 -7.42 -5.51 -23.65
CA GLN A 283 -8.34 -4.60 -24.35
C GLN A 283 -9.82 -4.80 -23.97
N PHE A 284 -10.18 -5.96 -23.42
CA PHE A 284 -11.55 -6.25 -22.97
C PHE A 284 -11.84 -5.78 -21.54
N LEU A 285 -10.84 -5.28 -20.79
CA LEU A 285 -11.00 -4.87 -19.40
C LEU A 285 -11.67 -3.49 -19.27
N ARG A 286 -12.61 -3.36 -18.31
CA ARG A 286 -13.10 -2.06 -17.87
C ARG A 286 -12.45 -1.64 -16.54
N PRO A 287 -11.78 -0.48 -16.47
CA PRO A 287 -11.18 0.05 -15.24
C PRO A 287 -12.16 0.07 -14.07
N LEU A 288 -11.65 -0.14 -12.86
CA LEU A 288 -12.48 -0.21 -11.66
C LEU A 288 -13.22 1.11 -11.40
N GLU A 289 -12.61 2.23 -11.79
CA GLU A 289 -13.15 3.59 -11.75
C GLU A 289 -14.35 3.73 -12.68
N GLN A 290 -14.25 3.18 -13.90
CA GLN A 290 -15.35 3.14 -14.86
C GLN A 290 -16.48 2.20 -14.39
N ARG A 291 -16.13 1.03 -13.84
CA ARG A 291 -17.08 0.08 -13.25
C ARG A 291 -17.84 0.69 -12.06
N ARG A 292 -17.14 1.43 -11.18
CA ARG A 292 -17.74 2.24 -10.10
C ARG A 292 -18.69 3.32 -10.64
N ALA A 293 -18.22 4.14 -11.58
CA ALA A 293 -19.00 5.26 -12.15
C ALA A 293 -20.27 4.79 -12.87
N GLN A 294 -20.27 3.59 -13.46
CA GLN A 294 -21.46 2.99 -14.09
C GLN A 294 -22.37 2.23 -13.11
N GLY A 295 -22.01 2.12 -11.82
CA GLY A 295 -22.71 1.25 -10.85
C GLY A 295 -22.57 -0.26 -11.13
N LYS A 296 -21.68 -0.66 -12.06
CA LYS A 296 -21.51 -2.03 -12.56
C LYS A 296 -20.28 -2.69 -11.94
N LEU A 297 -20.26 -2.77 -10.62
CA LEU A 297 -19.17 -3.40 -9.84
C LEU A 297 -19.17 -4.93 -9.86
N PHE A 298 -20.37 -5.52 -9.95
CA PHE A 298 -20.60 -6.96 -10.07
C PHE A 298 -22.00 -7.24 -10.59
N GLN A 299 -22.25 -8.48 -10.98
CA GLN A 299 -23.57 -9.07 -11.23
C GLN A 299 -23.64 -10.43 -10.52
N MET A 300 -24.78 -10.75 -9.90
CA MET A 300 -25.04 -12.11 -9.39
C MET A 300 -25.62 -12.96 -10.50
N VAL A 301 -25.06 -14.15 -10.75
CA VAL A 301 -25.54 -15.13 -11.76
C VAL A 301 -25.35 -16.56 -11.25
N THR A 302 -25.96 -17.56 -11.91
CA THR A 302 -25.66 -18.98 -11.67
C THR A 302 -24.51 -19.49 -12.54
N ILE A 303 -23.97 -20.68 -12.24
CA ILE A 303 -23.00 -21.37 -13.11
C ILE A 303 -23.58 -21.61 -14.52
N ASP A 304 -24.84 -22.03 -14.64
CA ASP A 304 -25.49 -22.20 -15.95
C ASP A 304 -25.65 -20.88 -16.72
N GLN A 305 -26.10 -19.80 -16.06
CA GLN A 305 -26.19 -18.48 -16.70
C GLN A 305 -24.82 -17.97 -17.16
N LEU A 306 -23.77 -18.22 -16.37
CA LEU A 306 -22.40 -17.87 -16.78
C LEU A 306 -21.94 -18.69 -17.99
N LYS A 307 -22.31 -19.97 -18.06
CA LYS A 307 -22.07 -20.83 -19.22
C LYS A 307 -22.84 -20.40 -20.48
N GLU A 308 -24.07 -19.89 -20.34
CA GLU A 308 -24.81 -19.30 -21.46
C GLU A 308 -24.16 -18.01 -21.98
N MET A 309 -23.59 -17.18 -21.09
CA MET A 309 -22.91 -15.93 -21.47
C MET A 309 -21.47 -16.11 -21.98
N ALA A 310 -20.78 -17.17 -21.54
CA ALA A 310 -19.37 -17.44 -21.87
C ALA A 310 -19.13 -18.96 -22.11
N PRO A 311 -19.69 -19.53 -23.20
CA PRO A 311 -19.75 -20.98 -23.41
C PRO A 311 -18.41 -21.70 -23.69
N ALA A 312 -17.32 -20.99 -23.94
CA ALA A 312 -16.00 -21.59 -24.22
C ALA A 312 -15.43 -22.41 -23.05
N ILE A 313 -15.85 -22.11 -21.82
CA ILE A 313 -15.32 -22.68 -20.58
C ILE A 313 -16.29 -23.72 -20.01
N ASP A 314 -15.77 -24.88 -19.61
CA ASP A 314 -16.50 -25.88 -18.81
C ASP A 314 -16.59 -25.42 -17.34
N TRP A 315 -17.36 -24.35 -17.09
CA TRP A 315 -17.40 -23.62 -15.82
C TRP A 315 -17.61 -24.52 -14.60
N LEU A 316 -18.61 -25.41 -14.63
CA LEU A 316 -18.91 -26.29 -13.51
C LEU A 316 -17.72 -27.20 -13.17
N SER A 317 -17.12 -27.80 -14.19
CA SER A 317 -15.96 -28.71 -14.08
C SER A 317 -14.69 -28.01 -13.58
N CYS A 318 -14.43 -26.79 -14.09
CA CYS A 318 -13.30 -25.96 -13.67
C CYS A 318 -13.45 -25.47 -12.23
N LEU A 319 -14.62 -24.94 -11.86
CA LEU A 319 -14.90 -24.45 -10.51
C LEU A 319 -14.96 -25.61 -9.49
N GLN A 320 -15.57 -26.74 -9.85
CA GLN A 320 -15.68 -27.92 -8.99
C GLN A 320 -14.31 -28.51 -8.65
N ALA A 321 -13.37 -28.54 -9.61
CA ALA A 321 -11.99 -28.95 -9.30
C ALA A 321 -11.28 -27.92 -8.40
N THR A 322 -11.41 -26.63 -8.72
CA THR A 322 -10.73 -25.52 -8.03
C THR A 322 -11.14 -25.39 -6.57
N PHE A 323 -12.41 -25.65 -6.24
CA PHE A 323 -12.94 -25.53 -4.87
C PHE A 323 -13.17 -26.86 -4.15
N THR A 324 -12.54 -27.95 -4.60
CA THR A 324 -12.56 -29.26 -3.92
C THR A 324 -12.23 -29.10 -2.43
N PRO A 325 -13.02 -29.64 -1.47
CA PRO A 325 -14.13 -30.59 -1.62
C PRO A 325 -15.54 -29.99 -1.66
N MET A 326 -15.70 -28.68 -1.90
CA MET A 326 -17.03 -28.05 -2.01
C MET A 326 -17.82 -28.61 -3.19
N SER A 327 -19.00 -29.18 -2.94
CA SER A 327 -19.90 -29.66 -4.00
C SER A 327 -20.64 -28.49 -4.65
N LEU A 328 -20.51 -28.34 -5.97
CA LEU A 328 -21.16 -27.27 -6.74
C LEU A 328 -22.30 -27.82 -7.61
N SER A 329 -23.39 -27.07 -7.73
CA SER A 329 -24.49 -27.34 -8.65
C SER A 329 -24.51 -26.35 -9.82
N PRO A 330 -25.16 -26.67 -10.96
CA PRO A 330 -25.34 -25.70 -12.05
C PRO A 330 -26.11 -24.43 -11.63
N SER A 331 -26.97 -24.55 -10.61
CA SER A 331 -27.72 -23.46 -9.98
C SER A 331 -26.94 -22.66 -8.93
N GLN A 332 -25.70 -23.03 -8.61
CA GLN A 332 -24.87 -22.32 -7.63
C GLN A 332 -24.67 -20.86 -8.06
N SER A 333 -24.92 -19.93 -7.14
CA SER A 333 -24.75 -18.50 -7.41
C SER A 333 -23.29 -18.05 -7.25
N LEU A 334 -22.87 -17.15 -8.14
CA LEU A 334 -21.55 -16.56 -8.27
C LEU A 334 -21.66 -15.03 -8.29
N VAL A 335 -20.59 -14.34 -7.85
CA VAL A 335 -20.35 -12.92 -8.13
C VAL A 335 -19.51 -12.84 -9.42
N VAL A 336 -19.96 -12.11 -10.44
CA VAL A 336 -19.16 -11.84 -11.65
C VAL A 336 -18.84 -10.35 -11.73
N HIS A 337 -17.56 -10.00 -11.75
CA HIS A 337 -17.08 -8.63 -11.66
C HIS A 337 -17.05 -7.85 -12.98
N ASP A 338 -16.93 -8.55 -14.11
CA ASP A 338 -17.17 -7.97 -15.44
C ASP A 338 -17.71 -9.04 -16.42
N VAL A 339 -19.01 -8.99 -16.67
CA VAL A 339 -19.70 -9.92 -17.61
C VAL A 339 -19.31 -9.67 -19.07
N GLU A 340 -19.04 -8.43 -19.47
CA GLU A 340 -18.67 -8.11 -20.86
C GLU A 340 -17.23 -8.55 -21.16
N TYR A 341 -16.34 -8.45 -20.16
CA TYR A 341 -15.02 -9.08 -20.23
C TYR A 341 -15.13 -10.60 -20.50
N LEU A 342 -15.96 -11.32 -19.74
CA LEU A 342 -16.07 -12.78 -19.88
C LEU A 342 -16.69 -13.22 -21.21
N LYS A 343 -17.65 -12.46 -21.76
CA LYS A 343 -18.18 -12.67 -23.13
C LYS A 343 -17.09 -12.55 -24.19
N ASN A 344 -16.33 -11.44 -24.16
CA ASN A 344 -15.27 -11.19 -25.13
C ASN A 344 -14.10 -12.19 -24.98
N MET A 345 -13.78 -12.59 -23.75
CA MET A 345 -12.84 -13.67 -23.44
C MET A 345 -13.32 -15.01 -24.02
N SER A 346 -14.60 -15.37 -23.88
CA SER A 346 -15.17 -16.60 -24.47
C SER A 346 -14.99 -16.64 -25.99
N GLN A 347 -15.32 -15.54 -26.68
CA GLN A 347 -15.17 -15.42 -28.14
C GLN A 347 -13.71 -15.55 -28.58
N LEU A 348 -12.76 -14.96 -27.83
CA LEU A 348 -11.33 -15.12 -28.07
C LEU A 348 -10.86 -16.57 -27.84
N VAL A 349 -11.34 -17.24 -26.80
CA VAL A 349 -11.01 -18.66 -26.55
C VAL A 349 -11.59 -19.54 -27.66
N GLU A 350 -12.82 -19.30 -28.12
CA GLU A 350 -13.43 -20.00 -29.27
C GLU A 350 -12.64 -19.81 -30.57
N GLU A 351 -12.21 -18.60 -30.89
CA GLU A 351 -11.31 -18.32 -32.02
C GLU A 351 -9.98 -19.09 -31.89
N MET A 352 -9.42 -19.14 -30.68
CA MET A 352 -8.16 -19.83 -30.38
C MET A 352 -8.28 -21.34 -30.22
N LEU A 353 -9.48 -21.91 -30.06
CA LEU A 353 -9.72 -23.36 -30.10
C LEU A 353 -9.51 -23.95 -31.51
N LEU A 354 -9.47 -23.12 -32.55
CA LEU A 354 -9.00 -23.48 -33.89
C LEU A 354 -7.45 -23.53 -34.00
N LYS A 355 -6.74 -23.01 -33.00
CA LYS A 355 -5.28 -22.87 -32.89
C LYS A 355 -4.77 -23.47 -31.57
N GLN A 356 -5.19 -24.71 -31.30
CA GLN A 356 -5.05 -25.39 -30.00
C GLN A 356 -3.62 -25.44 -29.46
N ASP A 357 -2.62 -25.56 -30.34
CA ASP A 357 -1.20 -25.58 -30.00
C ASP A 357 -0.68 -24.22 -29.50
N PHE A 358 -1.19 -23.12 -30.05
CA PHE A 358 -0.93 -21.77 -29.55
C PHE A 358 -1.67 -21.48 -28.25
N LEU A 359 -2.93 -21.93 -28.13
CA LEU A 359 -3.72 -21.79 -26.90
C LEU A 359 -3.11 -22.58 -25.73
N GLN A 360 -2.67 -23.82 -25.99
CA GLN A 360 -1.87 -24.63 -25.07
C GLN A 360 -0.57 -23.92 -24.70
N SER A 361 0.17 -23.38 -25.68
CA SER A 361 1.45 -22.72 -25.41
C SER A 361 1.29 -21.44 -24.59
N HIS A 362 0.20 -20.69 -24.76
CA HIS A 362 -0.14 -19.55 -23.90
C HIS A 362 -0.39 -19.98 -22.45
N MET A 363 -1.21 -21.01 -22.24
CA MET A 363 -1.48 -21.58 -20.91
C MET A 363 -0.21 -22.11 -20.22
N ILE A 364 0.65 -22.82 -20.95
CA ILE A 364 1.92 -23.33 -20.41
C ILE A 364 2.90 -22.18 -20.14
N LEU A 365 3.05 -21.19 -21.04
CA LEU A 365 3.91 -20.03 -20.79
C LEU A 365 3.49 -19.28 -19.52
N GLY A 366 2.18 -19.06 -19.30
CA GLY A 366 1.69 -18.44 -18.07
C GLY A 366 2.08 -19.20 -16.80
N LEU A 367 1.99 -20.53 -16.81
CA LEU A 367 2.48 -21.36 -15.71
C LEU A 367 4.00 -21.26 -15.53
N VAL A 368 4.78 -21.33 -16.61
CA VAL A 368 6.25 -21.23 -16.55
C VAL A 368 6.68 -19.87 -15.98
N VAL A 369 5.98 -18.78 -16.32
CA VAL A 369 6.21 -17.46 -15.72
C VAL A 369 5.86 -17.43 -14.23
N THR A 370 4.76 -18.09 -13.84
CA THR A 370 4.32 -18.20 -12.43
C THR A 370 5.35 -18.96 -11.58
N LEU A 371 5.91 -20.05 -12.10
CA LEU A 371 6.83 -20.94 -11.39
C LEU A 371 8.31 -20.53 -11.48
N SER A 372 8.69 -19.68 -12.45
CA SER A 372 10.09 -19.27 -12.70
C SER A 372 10.89 -18.80 -11.45
N PRO A 373 10.31 -18.12 -10.44
CA PRO A 373 11.04 -17.70 -9.24
C PRO A 373 11.50 -18.86 -8.32
N ALA A 374 11.03 -20.09 -8.55
CA ALA A 374 11.33 -21.27 -7.75
C ALA A 374 12.18 -22.33 -8.51
N LEU A 375 12.67 -21.99 -9.70
CA LEU A 375 13.51 -22.86 -10.55
C LEU A 375 14.99 -22.46 -10.44
N ASP A 376 15.84 -23.07 -11.29
CA ASP A 376 17.28 -22.79 -11.32
C ASP A 376 17.65 -21.33 -11.64
N SER A 377 18.90 -21.00 -11.36
CA SER A 377 19.51 -19.69 -11.48
C SER A 377 19.25 -18.99 -12.82
N GLN A 378 19.09 -19.73 -13.92
CA GLN A 378 18.84 -19.15 -15.24
C GLN A 378 17.41 -18.58 -15.37
N PHE A 379 16.43 -19.25 -14.76
CA PHE A 379 15.04 -18.79 -14.69
C PHE A 379 14.88 -17.62 -13.72
N GLN A 380 15.57 -17.68 -12.57
CA GLN A 380 15.61 -16.58 -11.61
C GLN A 380 16.28 -15.34 -12.23
N GLU A 381 17.39 -15.50 -12.95
CA GLU A 381 18.09 -14.41 -13.64
C GLU A 381 17.24 -13.83 -14.79
N ALA A 382 16.51 -14.66 -15.54
CA ALA A 382 15.56 -14.19 -16.55
C ALA A 382 14.49 -13.26 -15.93
N ARG A 383 13.88 -13.69 -14.81
CA ARG A 383 12.88 -12.88 -14.10
C ARG A 383 13.51 -11.65 -13.45
N ARG A 384 14.77 -11.72 -12.98
CA ARG A 384 15.51 -10.57 -12.43
C ARG A 384 15.77 -9.51 -13.50
N LYS A 385 16.23 -9.91 -14.70
CA LYS A 385 16.44 -9.02 -15.86
C LYS A 385 15.15 -8.30 -16.25
N LEU A 386 14.05 -9.04 -16.46
CA LEU A 386 12.74 -8.44 -16.73
C LEU A 386 12.34 -7.46 -15.62
N SER A 387 12.43 -7.88 -14.35
CA SER A 387 12.04 -7.04 -13.21
C SER A 387 12.87 -5.75 -13.12
N GLN A 388 14.14 -5.79 -13.52
CA GLN A 388 15.00 -4.61 -13.61
C GLN A 388 14.55 -3.69 -14.76
N LYS A 389 14.34 -4.25 -15.96
CA LYS A 389 13.88 -3.49 -17.14
C LYS A 389 12.51 -2.84 -16.94
N LEU A 390 11.56 -3.55 -16.33
CA LEU A 390 10.25 -2.97 -16.01
C LEU A 390 10.35 -1.81 -15.00
N ARG A 391 11.28 -1.86 -14.03
CA ARG A 391 11.54 -0.72 -13.13
C ARG A 391 12.16 0.47 -13.85
N GLU A 392 13.18 0.23 -14.69
CA GLU A 392 13.79 1.25 -15.56
C GLU A 392 12.76 1.95 -16.46
N LEU A 393 11.75 1.22 -16.96
CA LEU A 393 10.66 1.74 -17.80
C LEU A 393 9.46 2.33 -17.03
N THR A 394 9.42 2.20 -15.70
CA THR A 394 8.28 2.69 -14.87
C THR A 394 8.72 3.63 -13.74
N GLU A 395 9.97 4.13 -13.81
CA GLU A 395 10.58 5.07 -12.86
C GLU A 395 10.57 4.58 -11.39
N GLN A 396 10.49 3.26 -11.19
CA GLN A 396 10.53 2.65 -9.86
C GLN A 396 11.96 2.42 -9.38
N PRO A 397 12.30 2.73 -8.11
CA PRO A 397 13.65 2.58 -7.59
C PRO A 397 14.12 1.12 -7.66
N PRO A 398 15.42 0.87 -7.93
CA PRO A 398 15.94 -0.46 -8.14
C PRO A 398 15.79 -1.32 -6.87
N MET A 399 15.43 -2.60 -7.05
CA MET A 399 15.51 -3.59 -5.97
C MET A 399 16.95 -3.65 -5.44
N PRO A 400 17.16 -3.64 -4.11
CA PRO A 400 18.47 -3.91 -3.56
C PRO A 400 18.93 -5.30 -3.99
N ALA A 401 20.19 -5.43 -4.38
CA ALA A 401 20.81 -6.73 -4.60
C ALA A 401 20.68 -7.57 -3.32
N ARG A 402 20.25 -8.82 -3.45
CA ARG A 402 20.33 -9.77 -2.33
C ARG A 402 21.80 -10.15 -2.12
N PRO A 403 22.28 -10.22 -0.87
CA PRO A 403 23.52 -10.93 -0.53
C PRO A 403 23.31 -12.45 -0.61
#